data_AF-A0A291RF60-F1
#
_entry.id   AF-A0A291RF60-F1
#
_cell.length_a   1.000
_cell.length_b   1.000
_cell.length_c   1.000
_cell.angle_alpha   90.00
_cell.angle_beta   90.00
_cell.angle_gamma   90.00
#
_symmetry.space_group_name_H-M   'P 1'
#
loop_
_entity.id
_entity.type
_entity.pdbx_description
1 polymer ?
#
loop_
_entity_poly.entity_id
_entity_poly.type
_entity_poly.pdbx_seq_one_letter_code
_entity_poly.pdbx_strand_id
1 'polypeptide(L)'
;MQRTEFRGDIATGDHENAQAILRTWLSADELTMKSHRSRWEVSYRDDTLELYCYQAKPPAGTAYSFFVLEGDLHGSTADAAARLETLGRLCRERGLPFEIDYVEVDADGEPLGEELTIS
;
A
#
# COMPACT_ATOMS: atom_id res chain seq x y z
N MET A 1 6.72 11.39 -17.53
CA MET A 1 5.44 10.87 -17.01
C MET A 1 5.50 11.08 -15.52
N GLN A 2 4.52 11.75 -14.91
CA GLN A 2 4.55 12.00 -13.47
C GLN A 2 4.25 10.68 -12.73
N ARG A 3 5.04 10.40 -11.70
CA ARG A 3 4.98 9.19 -10.89
C ARG A 3 5.08 9.57 -9.42
N THR A 4 4.28 8.92 -8.59
CA THR A 4 4.34 9.03 -7.14
C THR A 4 4.71 7.65 -6.59
N GLU A 5 5.86 7.57 -5.93
CA GLU A 5 6.26 6.39 -5.16
C GLU A 5 5.54 6.43 -3.82
N PHE A 6 5.09 5.26 -3.35
CA PHE A 6 4.51 5.13 -2.01
C PHE A 6 5.03 3.89 -1.30
N ARG A 7 5.11 4.01 0.02
CA ARG A 7 5.43 2.91 0.92
C ARG A 7 4.60 3.06 2.18
N GLY A 8 4.07 1.95 2.70
CA GLY A 8 3.31 2.00 3.94
C GLY A 8 3.10 0.64 4.58
N ASP A 9 2.34 0.64 5.66
CA ASP A 9 1.92 -0.58 6.33
C ASP A 9 0.48 -0.53 6.84
N ILE A 10 -0.13 -1.71 6.92
CA ILE A 10 -1.42 -1.93 7.57
C ILE A 10 -1.19 -2.90 8.73
N ALA A 11 -1.48 -2.45 9.95
CA ALA A 11 -1.29 -3.23 11.17
C ALA A 11 -2.38 -4.30 11.33
N THR A 12 -2.19 -5.44 10.65
CA THR A 12 -3.04 -6.63 10.78
C THR A 12 -2.23 -7.93 10.70
N GLY A 13 -2.59 -8.89 11.55
CA GLY A 13 -2.10 -10.27 11.49
C GLY A 13 -2.88 -11.16 10.52
N ASP A 14 -4.00 -10.66 10.01
CA ASP A 14 -4.92 -11.40 9.18
C ASP A 14 -4.86 -10.94 7.71
N HIS A 15 -4.40 -11.85 6.85
CA HIS A 15 -4.31 -11.64 5.41
C HIS A 15 -5.68 -11.41 4.74
N GLU A 16 -6.78 -11.92 5.30
CA GLU A 16 -8.11 -11.71 4.71
C GLU A 16 -8.53 -10.24 4.83
N ASN A 17 -8.20 -9.59 5.94
CA ASN A 17 -8.41 -8.16 6.14
C ASN A 17 -7.60 -7.32 5.14
N ALA A 18 -6.30 -7.61 5.01
CA ALA A 18 -5.45 -6.90 4.05
C ALA A 18 -5.94 -7.11 2.60
N GLN A 19 -6.29 -8.34 2.23
CA GLN A 19 -6.84 -8.66 0.91
C GLN A 19 -8.16 -7.92 0.64
N ALA A 20 -9.07 -7.86 1.61
CA ALA A 20 -10.36 -7.17 1.46
C ALA A 20 -10.20 -5.66 1.26
N ILE A 21 -9.25 -5.04 1.97
CA ILE A 21 -8.90 -3.62 1.77
C ILE A 21 -8.37 -3.41 0.36
N LEU A 22 -7.39 -4.21 -0.06
CA LEU A 22 -6.76 -4.07 -1.37
C LEU A 22 -7.75 -4.32 -2.53
N ARG A 23 -8.63 -5.32 -2.41
CA ARG A 23 -9.70 -5.54 -3.40
C ARG A 23 -10.58 -4.31 -3.58
N THR A 24 -10.99 -3.72 -2.47
CA THR A 24 -11.85 -2.52 -2.48
C THR A 24 -11.10 -1.32 -3.07
N TRP A 25 -9.85 -1.11 -2.65
CA TRP A 25 -9.04 0.02 -3.10
C TRP A 25 -8.71 -0.05 -4.60
N LEU A 26 -8.35 -1.24 -5.08
CA LEU A 26 -7.97 -1.48 -6.48
C LEU A 26 -9.18 -1.68 -7.40
N SER A 27 -10.40 -1.79 -6.84
CA SER A 27 -11.59 -2.22 -7.59
C SER A 27 -11.34 -3.52 -8.37
N ALA A 28 -10.59 -4.44 -7.76
CA ALA A 28 -10.13 -5.68 -8.38
C ALA A 28 -10.93 -6.87 -7.83
N ASP A 29 -11.85 -7.39 -8.65
CA ASP A 29 -12.72 -8.52 -8.29
C ASP A 29 -11.90 -9.78 -7.95
N GLU A 30 -10.79 -10.01 -8.65
CA GLU A 30 -9.95 -11.20 -8.52
C GLU A 30 -8.54 -10.90 -7.96
N LEU A 31 -8.44 -10.17 -6.84
CA LEU A 31 -7.17 -10.03 -6.13
C LEU A 31 -7.03 -11.11 -5.05
N THR A 32 -6.07 -12.03 -5.17
CA THR A 32 -5.85 -13.09 -4.17
C THR A 32 -4.43 -13.08 -3.65
N MET A 33 -4.26 -12.95 -2.33
CA MET A 33 -2.98 -13.12 -1.65
C MET A 33 -2.54 -14.59 -1.72
N LYS A 34 -1.26 -14.80 -2.02
CA LYS A 34 -0.66 -16.13 -2.11
C LYS A 34 0.27 -16.33 -0.93
N SER A 35 0.32 -17.56 -0.44
CA SER A 35 1.33 -17.94 0.54
C SER A 35 2.64 -18.31 -0.16
N HIS A 36 3.72 -17.61 0.19
CA HIS A 36 5.07 -17.89 -0.27
C HIS A 36 6.03 -17.90 0.92
N ARG A 37 6.78 -19.00 1.10
CA ARG A 37 7.72 -19.20 2.23
C ARG A 37 7.11 -18.86 3.61
N SER A 38 5.86 -19.27 3.83
CA SER A 38 5.09 -19.01 5.06
C SER A 38 4.75 -17.54 5.33
N ARG A 39 4.69 -16.71 4.28
CA ARG A 39 4.20 -15.32 4.32
C ARG A 39 3.15 -15.12 3.25
N TRP A 40 2.21 -14.21 3.51
CA TRP A 40 1.23 -13.80 2.51
C TRP A 40 1.75 -12.65 1.68
N GLU A 41 1.59 -12.72 0.36
CA GLU A 41 2.00 -11.68 -0.56
C GLU A 41 1.03 -11.56 -1.75
N VAL A 42 0.96 -10.38 -2.35
CA VAL A 42 0.23 -10.12 -3.59
C VAL A 42 0.93 -9.02 -4.38
N SER A 43 1.00 -9.20 -5.69
CA SER A 43 1.42 -8.18 -6.64
C SER A 43 0.22 -7.81 -7.51
N TYR A 44 0.07 -6.53 -7.82
CA TYR A 44 -0.94 -6.02 -8.73
C TYR A 44 -0.32 -4.94 -9.62
N ARG A 45 -0.72 -4.91 -10.90
CA ARG A 45 -0.25 -3.91 -11.87
C ARG A 45 -1.33 -3.64 -12.90
N ASP A 46 -1.60 -2.35 -13.13
CA ASP A 46 -2.37 -1.84 -14.27
C ASP A 46 -1.66 -0.61 -14.87
N ASP A 47 -2.33 0.11 -15.78
CA ASP A 47 -1.75 1.28 -16.44
C ASP A 47 -1.50 2.46 -15.47
N THR A 48 -2.19 2.47 -14.33
CA THR A 48 -2.21 3.56 -13.36
C THR A 48 -1.45 3.27 -12.07
N LEU A 49 -1.12 2.01 -11.80
CA LEU A 49 -0.53 1.59 -10.53
C LEU A 49 0.28 0.31 -10.64
N GLU A 50 1.39 0.28 -9.92
CA GLU A 50 2.11 -0.92 -9.52
C GLU A 50 2.05 -1.06 -8.00
N LEU A 51 1.76 -2.26 -7.49
CA LEU A 51 1.72 -2.57 -6.07
C LEU A 51 2.37 -3.91 -5.81
N TYR A 52 3.21 -3.95 -4.79
CA TYR A 52 3.58 -5.15 -4.08
C TYR A 52 3.17 -5.02 -2.61
N CYS A 53 2.45 -6.02 -2.11
CA CYS A 53 2.07 -6.09 -0.71
C CYS A 53 2.50 -7.43 -0.13
N TYR A 54 3.12 -7.41 1.06
CA TYR A 54 3.62 -8.62 1.70
C TYR A 54 3.53 -8.56 3.22
N GLN A 55 3.35 -9.72 3.82
CA GLN A 55 3.36 -9.89 5.27
C GLN A 55 4.79 -9.77 5.79
N ALA A 56 5.02 -8.76 6.61
CA ALA A 56 6.30 -8.54 7.28
C ALA A 56 6.29 -9.20 8.66
N LYS A 57 7.50 -9.47 9.17
CA LYS A 57 7.64 -9.95 10.54
C LYS A 57 7.48 -8.76 11.48
N PRO A 58 6.71 -8.89 12.58
CA PRO A 58 6.72 -7.90 13.64
C PRO A 58 8.14 -7.57 14.11
N PRO A 59 8.50 -6.29 14.38
CA PRO A 59 9.63 -5.96 15.22
C PRO A 59 9.58 -6.78 16.51
N ALA A 60 10.75 -7.18 17.00
CA ALA A 60 10.85 -7.88 18.27
C ALA A 60 10.14 -7.07 19.37
N GLY A 61 9.18 -7.68 20.06
CA GLY A 61 8.39 -7.04 21.12
C GLY A 61 7.05 -6.44 20.67
N THR A 62 6.67 -6.55 19.41
CA THR A 62 5.32 -6.17 18.93
C THR A 62 4.42 -7.39 18.78
N ALA A 63 3.16 -7.26 19.21
CA ALA A 63 2.17 -8.36 19.21
C ALA A 63 1.42 -8.50 17.88
N TYR A 64 1.64 -7.58 16.93
CA TYR A 64 0.86 -7.49 15.69
C TYR A 64 1.78 -7.61 14.49
N SER A 65 1.41 -8.46 13.53
CA SER A 65 2.04 -8.43 12.21
C SER A 65 1.51 -7.24 11.41
N PHE A 66 2.22 -6.87 10.36
CA PHE A 66 1.78 -5.86 9.41
C PHE A 66 1.97 -6.36 7.99
N PHE A 67 1.15 -5.82 7.11
CA PHE A 67 1.30 -5.94 5.68
C PHE A 67 1.96 -4.67 5.18
N VAL A 68 3.18 -4.81 4.65
CA VAL A 68 3.87 -3.70 3.98
C VAL A 68 3.30 -3.58 2.58
N LEU A 69 3.16 -2.34 2.13
CA LEU A 69 2.79 -1.96 0.77
C LEU A 69 3.91 -1.11 0.20
N GLU A 70 4.28 -1.37 -1.04
CA GLU A 70 5.22 -0.56 -1.80
C GLU A 70 4.82 -0.56 -3.27
N GLY A 71 5.01 0.57 -3.94
CA GLY A 71 4.65 0.68 -5.35
C GLY A 71 4.62 2.10 -5.87
N ASP A 72 4.01 2.23 -7.04
CA ASP A 72 3.98 3.44 -7.83
C ASP A 72 2.57 3.77 -8.29
N LEU A 73 2.24 5.06 -8.27
CA LEU A 73 1.03 5.62 -8.86
C LEU A 73 1.41 6.49 -10.05
N HIS A 74 0.76 6.25 -11.19
CA HIS A 74 0.96 7.03 -12.41
C HIS A 74 -0.15 8.07 -12.55
N GLY A 75 0.23 9.31 -12.84
CA GLY A 75 -0.72 10.42 -12.98
C GLY A 75 -0.25 11.65 -12.23
N SER A 76 -1.17 12.54 -11.89
CA SER A 76 -0.85 13.72 -11.11
C SER A 76 -0.66 13.36 -9.62
N THR A 77 0.20 14.09 -8.92
CA THR A 77 0.42 13.94 -7.47
C THR A 77 -0.87 14.11 -6.67
N ALA A 78 -1.80 14.95 -7.15
CA ALA A 78 -3.11 15.15 -6.53
C ALA A 78 -4.01 13.90 -6.64
N ASP A 79 -4.01 13.23 -7.80
CA ASP A 79 -4.75 11.98 -8.00
C ASP A 79 -4.15 10.85 -7.16
N ALA A 80 -2.82 10.79 -7.09
CA ALA A 80 -2.11 9.82 -6.26
C ALA A 80 -2.48 10.00 -4.78
N ALA A 81 -2.40 11.23 -4.26
CA ALA A 81 -2.79 11.55 -2.88
C ALA A 81 -4.25 11.17 -2.59
N ALA A 82 -5.21 11.48 -3.49
CA ALA A 82 -6.61 11.11 -3.32
C ALA A 82 -6.82 9.58 -3.28
N ARG A 83 -6.04 8.82 -4.07
CA ARG A 83 -6.06 7.36 -4.06
C ARG A 83 -5.51 6.79 -2.76
N LEU A 84 -4.40 7.32 -2.25
CA LEU A 84 -3.80 6.88 -0.98
C LEU A 84 -4.67 7.26 0.22
N GLU A 85 -5.33 8.42 0.20
CA GLU A 85 -6.34 8.80 1.21
C GLU A 85 -7.55 7.84 1.21
N THR A 86 -7.93 7.34 0.04
CA THR A 86 -8.97 6.30 -0.07
C THR A 86 -8.52 4.99 0.59
N LEU A 87 -7.26 4.59 0.40
CA LEU A 87 -6.68 3.44 1.10
C LEU A 87 -6.69 3.64 2.62
N GLY A 88 -6.22 4.80 3.09
CA GLY A 88 -6.25 5.15 4.51
C GLY A 88 -7.66 5.15 5.09
N ARG A 89 -8.66 5.68 4.38
CA ARG A 89 -10.07 5.60 4.79
C ARG A 89 -10.55 4.16 4.95
N LEU A 90 -10.21 3.26 4.02
CA LEU A 90 -10.60 1.83 4.09
C LEU A 90 -9.98 1.11 5.30
N CYS A 91 -8.77 1.50 5.71
CA CYS A 91 -8.13 1.04 6.94
C CYS A 91 -8.88 1.55 8.18
N ARG A 92 -9.18 2.87 8.24
CA ARG A 92 -9.92 3.49 9.34
C ARG A 92 -11.31 2.89 9.53
N GLU A 93 -12.03 2.61 8.45
CA GLU A 93 -13.35 1.95 8.47
C GLU A 93 -13.31 0.56 9.11
N ARG A 94 -12.16 -0.12 9.09
CA ARG A 94 -11.93 -1.43 9.71
C ARG A 94 -11.26 -1.34 11.07
N GLY A 95 -10.99 -0.13 11.57
CA GLY A 95 -10.29 0.08 12.84
C GLY A 95 -8.84 -0.41 12.83
N LEU A 96 -8.20 -0.48 11.66
CA LEU A 96 -6.81 -0.91 11.53
C LEU A 96 -5.87 0.31 11.51
N PRO A 97 -4.86 0.37 12.39
CA PRO A 97 -3.77 1.32 12.26
C PRO A 97 -3.04 1.14 10.93
N PHE A 98 -2.58 2.24 10.36
CA PHE A 98 -1.81 2.26 9.12
C PHE A 98 -0.95 3.51 9.07
N GLU A 99 0.09 3.47 8.23
CA GLU A 99 0.93 4.62 7.89
C GLU A 99 1.33 4.47 6.42
N ILE A 100 1.22 5.54 5.64
CA ILE A 100 1.57 5.54 4.21
C ILE A 100 2.36 6.82 3.92
N ASP A 101 3.61 6.64 3.52
CA ASP A 101 4.49 7.66 3.01
C ASP A 101 4.45 7.67 1.47
N TYR A 102 4.52 8.85 0.88
CA TYR A 102 4.57 9.00 -0.57
C TYR A 102 5.31 10.26 -0.99
N VAL A 103 5.90 10.20 -2.19
CA VAL A 103 6.68 11.30 -2.76
C VAL A 103 6.57 11.30 -4.29
N GLU A 104 6.48 12.50 -4.87
CA GLU A 104 6.57 12.65 -6.33
C GLU A 104 8.02 12.43 -6.77
N VAL A 105 8.22 11.63 -7.82
CA VAL A 105 9.55 11.29 -8.35
C VAL A 105 9.66 11.62 -9.83
N ASP A 106 10.89 11.84 -10.29
CA ASP A 106 11.20 12.02 -11.70
C ASP A 106 11.32 10.68 -12.46
N ALA A 107 11.81 10.74 -13.71
CA ALA A 107 11.95 9.55 -14.54
C ALA A 107 13.03 8.57 -14.05
N ASP A 108 14.00 9.05 -13.28
CA ASP A 108 15.09 8.27 -12.71
C ASP A 108 14.74 7.75 -11.29
N GLY A 109 13.58 8.17 -10.75
CA GLY A 109 13.13 7.82 -9.39
C GLY A 109 13.64 8.78 -8.32
N GLU A 110 14.19 9.92 -8.72
CA GLU A 110 14.68 10.91 -7.75
C GLU A 110 13.51 11.75 -7.21
N PRO A 111 13.43 11.98 -5.89
CA PRO A 111 12.38 12.81 -5.29
C PRO A 111 12.37 14.23 -5.85
N LEU A 112 11.19 14.68 -6.30
CA LEU A 112 10.93 16.03 -6.78
C LEU A 112 10.45 16.98 -5.68
N GLY A 113 10.18 16.47 -4.47
CA GLY A 113 9.65 17.23 -3.35
C GLY A 113 9.85 16.54 -2.01
N GLU A 114 9.17 17.05 -0.98
CA GLU A 114 9.16 16.45 0.36
C GLU A 114 8.26 15.21 0.39
N GLU A 115 8.67 14.23 1.20
CA GLU A 115 7.85 13.06 1.52
C GLU A 115 6.66 13.49 2.40
N LEU A 116 5.49 12.92 2.12
CA LEU A 116 4.24 13.19 2.81
C LEU A 116 3.69 11.91 3.43
N THR A 117 3.07 12.02 4.61
CA THR A 117 2.56 10.87 5.38
C THR A 117 1.04 10.95 5.58
N ILE A 118 0.35 9.80 5.48
CA ILE A 118 -1.07 9.60 5.80
C ILE A 118 -1.18 8.54 6.91
N SER A 119 -1.91 8.82 8.00
CA SER A 119 -2.19 7.90 9.13
C SER A 119 -3.58 8.09 9.76
#